data_AF-V7HV91-F1
#
_entry.id   AF-V7HV91-F1
#
_cell.length_a   1.000
_cell.length_b   1.000
_cell.length_c   1.000
_cell.angle_alpha   90.00
_cell.angle_beta   90.00
_cell.angle_gamma   90.00
#
_symmetry.space_group_name_H-M   'P 1'
#
loop_
_entity.id
_entity.type
_entity.pdbx_description
1 polymer ?
#
loop_
_entity_poly.entity_id
_entity_poly.type
_entity_poly.pdbx_seq_one_letter_code
_entity_poly.pdbx_strand_id
1 'polypeptide(L)'
;MLKVLKMLGYFLFGGCLLALFLLVQGNGSYHVELLHLYLGLMLLTYPIFRIKNPNWFSAQVANYRQNNFDNYQNQRAKYQKIGPWSSPGVRVNPYEYSTVYPISYDWGYGLGKSILLTVLYLFLAPAFWLLAYFMQRNK
;
A
#
# COMPACT_ATOMS: atom_id res chain seq x y z
N MET A 1 0.47 -16.67 -12.46
CA MET A 1 0.48 -17.21 -11.09
C MET A 1 0.52 -16.13 -10.00
N LEU A 2 1.49 -15.20 -10.01
CA LEU A 2 1.66 -14.18 -8.95
C LEU A 2 0.43 -13.29 -8.70
N LYS A 3 -0.32 -12.92 -9.75
CA LYS A 3 -1.54 -12.08 -9.62
C LYS A 3 -2.69 -12.80 -8.92
N VAL A 4 -2.81 -14.12 -9.14
CA VAL A 4 -3.86 -14.95 -8.51
C VAL A 4 -3.57 -15.14 -7.03
N LEU A 5 -2.30 -15.39 -6.68
CA LEU A 5 -1.87 -15.45 -5.28
C LEU A 5 -2.12 -14.11 -4.55
N LYS A 6 -1.86 -12.98 -5.22
CA LYS A 6 -2.18 -11.65 -4.67
C LYS A 6 -3.68 -11.43 -4.50
N MET A 7 -4.52 -11.88 -5.44
CA MET A 7 -5.99 -11.83 -5.28
C MET A 7 -6.45 -12.60 -4.05
N LEU A 8 -5.95 -13.84 -3.88
CA LEU A 8 -6.28 -14.66 -2.72
C LEU A 8 -5.86 -13.98 -1.41
N GLY A 9 -4.65 -13.42 -1.35
CA GLY A 9 -4.19 -12.67 -0.18
C GLY A 9 -5.08 -11.48 0.17
N TYR A 10 -5.51 -10.70 -0.83
CA TYR A 10 -6.41 -9.57 -0.61
C TYR A 10 -7.83 -9.99 -0.20
N PHE A 11 -8.30 -11.11 -0.74
CA PHE A 11 -9.59 -11.68 -0.37
C PHE A 11 -9.59 -12.19 1.07
N LEU A 12 -8.53 -12.89 1.48
CA LEU A 12 -8.35 -13.35 2.86
C LEU A 12 -8.26 -12.16 3.84
N PHE A 13 -7.50 -11.12 3.50
CA PHE A 13 -7.38 -9.93 4.35
C PHE A 13 -8.72 -9.20 4.52
N GLY A 14 -9.48 -9.04 3.43
CA GLY A 14 -10.84 -8.51 3.49
C GLY A 14 -11.74 -9.41 4.35
N GLY A 15 -11.67 -10.73 4.16
CA GLY A 15 -12.43 -11.71 4.93
C GLY A 15 -12.15 -11.65 6.43
N CYS A 16 -10.89 -11.46 6.83
CA CYS A 16 -10.51 -11.25 8.22
C CYS A 16 -11.13 -9.97 8.81
N LEU A 17 -11.15 -8.86 8.06
CA LEU A 17 -11.77 -7.62 8.51
C LEU A 17 -13.29 -7.76 8.67
N LEU A 18 -13.94 -8.45 7.73
CA LEU A 18 -15.37 -8.73 7.80
C LEU A 18 -15.70 -9.67 8.97
N ALA A 19 -14.89 -10.70 9.19
CA ALA A 19 -15.03 -11.58 10.35
C ALA A 19 -14.85 -10.83 11.67
N LEU A 20 -13.86 -9.93 11.78
CA LEU A 20 -13.69 -9.06 12.93
C LEU A 20 -14.91 -8.15 13.15
N PHE A 21 -15.45 -7.56 12.07
CA PHE A 21 -16.66 -6.74 12.14
C PHE A 21 -17.86 -7.54 12.67
N LEU A 22 -18.07 -8.75 12.15
CA LEU A 22 -19.14 -9.64 12.61
C LEU A 22 -18.94 -10.10 14.07
N LEU A 23 -17.70 -10.37 14.49
CA LEU A 23 -17.38 -10.73 15.87
C LEU A 23 -17.67 -9.58 16.85
N VAL A 24 -17.38 -8.34 16.46
CA VAL A 24 -17.69 -7.14 17.26
C VAL A 24 -19.20 -6.93 17.39
N GLN A 25 -19.99 -7.32 16.38
CA GLN A 25 -21.44 -7.15 16.39
C GLN A 25 -22.17 -8.14 17.31
N GLY A 26 -21.46 -9.16 17.82
CA GLY A 26 -21.80 -9.94 19.00
C GLY A 26 -23.29 -10.24 19.20
N ASN A 27 -23.80 -11.31 18.57
CA ASN A 27 -24.87 -12.15 19.12
C ASN A 27 -25.07 -13.39 18.24
N GLY A 28 -25.16 -14.57 18.86
CA GLY A 28 -25.22 -15.89 18.21
C GLY A 28 -26.47 -16.18 17.38
N SER A 29 -27.26 -15.17 17.03
CA SER A 29 -28.38 -15.26 16.10
C SER A 29 -28.06 -14.39 14.88
N TYR A 30 -27.42 -15.00 13.88
CA TYR A 30 -27.06 -14.33 12.64
C TYR A 30 -28.32 -13.99 11.82
N HIS A 31 -28.78 -12.75 11.93
CA HIS A 31 -29.71 -12.18 10.96
C HIS A 31 -28.92 -11.50 9.84
N VAL A 32 -29.09 -11.99 8.61
CA VAL A 32 -28.42 -11.43 7.44
C VAL A 32 -29.09 -10.11 7.08
N GLU A 33 -28.57 -9.01 7.63
CA GLU A 33 -28.96 -7.66 7.21
C GLU A 33 -28.40 -7.31 5.82
N LEU A 34 -29.07 -6.38 5.13
CA LEU A 34 -28.64 -5.84 3.83
C LEU A 34 -27.20 -5.30 3.86
N LEU A 35 -26.75 -4.77 4.99
CA LEU A 35 -25.39 -4.28 5.17
C LEU A 35 -24.35 -5.41 5.06
N HIS A 36 -24.64 -6.60 5.59
CA HIS A 36 -23.76 -7.77 5.47
C HIS A 36 -23.64 -8.25 4.02
N LEU A 37 -24.76 -8.26 3.29
CA LEU A 37 -24.78 -8.59 1.87
C LEU A 37 -23.98 -7.58 1.05
N TYR A 38 -24.16 -6.29 1.33
CA TYR A 38 -23.39 -5.22 0.71
C TYR A 38 -21.88 -5.38 0.96
N LEU A 39 -21.47 -5.55 2.23
CA LEU A 39 -20.07 -5.75 2.59
C LEU A 39 -19.48 -7.02 1.95
N GLY A 40 -20.25 -8.11 1.88
CA GLY A 40 -19.84 -9.34 1.20
C GLY A 40 -19.62 -9.17 -0.30
N LEU A 41 -20.49 -8.42 -0.99
CA LEU A 41 -20.29 -8.07 -2.40
C LEU A 41 -19.07 -7.16 -2.60
N MET A 42 -18.85 -6.21 -1.69
CA MET A 42 -17.67 -5.35 -1.76
C MET A 42 -16.37 -6.10 -1.48
N LEU A 43 -16.41 -7.14 -0.64
CA LEU A 43 -15.30 -8.06 -0.42
C LEU A 43 -14.86 -8.76 -1.72
N LEU A 44 -15.83 -9.21 -2.53
CA LEU A 44 -15.58 -9.91 -3.79
C LEU A 44 -14.99 -9.01 -4.86
N THR A 45 -15.43 -7.74 -4.90
CA THR A 45 -14.98 -6.78 -5.92
C THR A 45 -13.67 -6.07 -5.56
N TYR A 46 -13.36 -5.97 -4.27
CA TYR A 46 -12.13 -5.36 -3.74
C TYR A 46 -10.82 -5.88 -4.37
N PRO A 47 -10.53 -7.19 -4.45
CA PRO A 47 -9.27 -7.68 -5.01
C PRO A 47 -9.11 -7.31 -6.49
N ILE A 48 -10.21 -7.30 -7.24
CA ILE A 48 -10.23 -6.90 -8.65
C ILE A 48 -9.92 -5.40 -8.76
N PHE A 49 -10.55 -4.58 -7.94
CA PHE A 49 -10.34 -3.13 -7.92
C PHE A 49 -8.89 -2.76 -7.56
N ARG A 50 -8.33 -3.41 -6.54
CA ARG A 50 -6.95 -3.18 -6.09
C ARG A 50 -5.91 -3.54 -7.14
N ILE A 51 -6.15 -4.58 -7.94
CA ILE A 51 -5.24 -4.99 -9.01
C ILE A 51 -5.30 -4.02 -10.19
N LYS A 52 -6.48 -3.48 -10.51
CA LYS A 52 -6.63 -2.46 -11.56
C LYS A 52 -6.00 -1.13 -11.15
N ASN A 53 -6.03 -0.78 -9.86
CA ASN A 53 -5.56 0.51 -9.34
C ASN A 53 -4.41 0.36 -8.33
N PRO A 54 -3.27 -0.26 -8.68
CA PRO A 54 -2.19 -0.56 -7.72
C PRO A 54 -1.59 0.71 -7.10
N ASN A 55 -1.56 1.82 -7.87
CA ASN A 55 -0.99 3.09 -7.44
C ASN A 55 -1.78 3.77 -6.32
N TRP A 56 -3.07 3.45 -6.16
CA TRP A 56 -3.89 4.05 -5.12
C TRP A 56 -3.55 3.47 -3.76
N PHE A 57 -3.34 2.16 -3.71
CA PHE A 57 -3.05 1.40 -2.49
C PHE A 57 -1.55 1.29 -2.18
N SER A 58 -0.68 1.66 -3.13
CA SER A 58 0.76 1.66 -2.96
C SER A 58 1.28 3.06 -2.69
N ALA A 59 2.29 3.17 -1.82
CA ALA A 59 3.09 4.39 -1.66
C ALA A 59 4.22 4.49 -2.71
N GLN A 60 4.40 3.46 -3.56
CA GLN A 60 5.51 3.38 -4.51
C GLN A 60 5.69 4.61 -5.39
N VAL A 61 4.61 5.27 -5.83
CA VAL A 61 4.74 6.44 -6.72
C VAL A 61 5.35 7.65 -6.00
N ALA A 62 5.02 7.84 -4.71
CA ALA A 62 5.63 8.90 -3.90
C ALA A 62 7.12 8.61 -3.64
N ASN A 63 7.46 7.33 -3.47
CA ASN A 63 8.80 6.92 -3.09
C ASN A 63 9.70 6.54 -4.26
N TYR A 64 9.19 6.39 -5.48
CA TYR A 64 9.99 5.94 -6.63
C TYR A 64 11.11 6.93 -6.98
N ARG A 65 10.81 8.24 -6.99
CA ARG A 65 11.81 9.27 -7.27
C ARG A 65 12.84 9.37 -6.15
N GLN A 66 12.37 9.29 -4.90
CA GLN A 66 13.22 9.34 -3.71
C GLN A 66 14.14 8.11 -3.65
N ASN A 67 13.57 6.91 -3.74
CA ASN A 67 14.32 5.65 -3.77
C ASN A 67 15.32 5.58 -4.93
N ASN A 68 14.99 6.11 -6.12
CA ASN A 68 15.94 6.14 -7.22
C ASN A 68 17.08 7.13 -6.98
N PHE A 69 16.80 8.30 -6.40
CA PHE A 69 17.84 9.24 -6.00
C PHE A 69 18.74 8.64 -4.93
N ASP A 70 18.16 8.04 -3.89
CA ASP A 70 18.91 7.40 -2.80
C ASP A 70 19.74 6.22 -3.33
N ASN A 71 19.19 5.39 -4.22
CA ASN A 71 19.92 4.32 -4.89
C ASN A 71 21.09 4.86 -5.72
N TYR A 72 20.89 5.94 -6.46
CA TYR A 72 21.94 6.59 -7.23
C TYR A 72 23.06 7.14 -6.33
N GLN A 73 22.71 7.82 -5.23
CA GLN A 73 23.69 8.32 -4.27
C GLN A 73 24.44 7.18 -3.57
N ASN A 74 23.74 6.13 -3.17
CA ASN A 74 24.34 4.95 -2.55
C ASN A 74 25.30 4.22 -3.51
N GLN A 75 24.96 4.12 -4.79
CA GLN A 75 25.89 3.60 -5.81
C GLN A 75 27.10 4.52 -5.96
N ARG A 76 26.91 5.84 -6.04
CA ARG A 76 28.00 6.80 -6.16
C ARG A 76 28.95 6.76 -4.96
N ALA A 77 28.42 6.63 -3.75
CA ALA A 77 29.20 6.45 -2.52
C ALA A 77 29.97 5.11 -2.52
N LYS A 78 29.38 4.02 -3.04
CA LYS A 78 30.07 2.72 -3.21
C LYS A 78 31.22 2.79 -4.21
N TYR A 79 31.17 3.65 -5.21
CA TYR A 79 32.22 3.74 -6.23
C TYR A 79 33.16 4.94 -6.05
N GLN A 80 32.97 5.77 -5.02
CA GLN A 80 33.90 6.85 -4.70
C GLN A 80 35.24 6.27 -4.22
N LYS A 81 36.33 6.81 -4.78
CA LYS A 81 37.69 6.52 -4.30
C LYS A 81 37.84 7.02 -2.86
N ILE A 82 38.50 6.23 -2.03
CA ILE A 82 38.84 6.56 -0.64
C ILE A 82 39.64 7.86 -0.68
N GLY A 83 39.06 8.93 -0.13
CA GLY A 83 39.73 10.22 0.03
C GLY A 83 40.67 10.21 1.25
N PRO A 84 41.55 11.21 1.37
CA PRO A 84 42.52 11.31 2.48
C PRO A 84 41.88 11.35 3.87
N TRP A 85 40.58 11.66 3.95
CA TRP A 85 39.80 11.78 5.19
C TRP A 85 38.81 10.63 5.41
N SER A 86 38.91 9.54 4.66
CA SER A 86 38.01 8.38 4.80
C SER A 86 38.71 7.20 5.48
N SER A 87 38.05 6.61 6.48
CA SER A 87 38.59 5.45 7.20
C SER A 87 38.42 4.17 6.37
N PRO A 88 39.43 3.28 6.33
CA PRO A 88 39.31 1.99 5.66
C PRO A 88 38.13 1.18 6.21
N GLY A 89 37.25 0.71 5.33
CA GLY A 89 36.07 -0.08 5.71
C GLY A 89 34.84 0.74 6.14
N VAL A 90 34.96 2.06 6.33
CA VAL A 90 33.84 2.94 6.67
C VAL A 90 33.48 3.77 5.44
N ARG A 91 32.46 3.33 4.71
CA ARG A 91 31.88 4.04 3.57
C ARG A 91 30.56 4.66 4.00
N VAL A 92 30.59 5.95 4.31
CA VAL A 92 29.39 6.70 4.69
C VAL A 92 28.96 7.52 3.49
N ASN A 93 27.68 7.42 3.10
CA ASN A 93 27.14 8.29 2.06
C ASN A 93 26.98 9.70 2.67
N PRO A 94 27.70 10.74 2.20
CA PRO A 94 27.63 12.08 2.80
C PRO A 94 26.22 12.70 2.71
N TYR A 95 25.35 12.15 1.86
CA TYR A 95 23.97 12.60 1.70
C TYR A 95 22.96 11.85 2.58
N GLU A 96 23.37 10.84 3.37
CA GLU A 96 22.48 10.10 4.31
C GLU A 96 21.75 11.02 5.29
N TYR A 97 22.32 12.19 5.60
CA TYR A 97 21.77 13.17 6.53
C TYR A 97 21.17 14.41 5.86
N SER A 98 21.22 14.49 4.52
CA SER A 98 20.74 15.65 3.76
C SER A 98 19.25 15.57 3.42
N THR A 99 18.65 14.39 3.53
CA THR A 99 17.22 14.19 3.35
C THR A 99 16.52 14.34 4.70
N VAL A 100 15.57 15.28 4.79
CA VAL A 100 14.80 15.57 6.01
C VAL A 100 13.97 14.36 6.48
N TYR A 101 13.79 13.34 5.64
CA TYR A 101 12.97 12.17 5.91
C TYR A 101 13.81 10.89 5.83
N PRO A 102 13.89 10.09 6.92
CA PRO A 102 14.50 8.77 6.84
C PRO A 102 13.67 7.84 5.96
N ILE A 103 14.37 6.98 5.20
CA ILE A 103 13.87 5.93 4.29
C ILE A 103 12.80 5.01 4.95
N SER A 104 12.71 5.02 6.28
CA SER A 104 11.76 4.24 7.08
C SER A 104 10.28 4.64 6.93
N TYR A 105 9.95 5.76 6.28
CA TYR A 105 8.55 6.17 6.05
C TYR A 105 7.81 5.28 5.04
N ASP A 106 8.51 4.47 4.24
CA ASP A 106 7.94 3.68 3.14
C ASP A 106 6.96 2.60 3.57
N TRP A 107 7.31 1.82 4.59
CA TRP A 107 6.53 0.63 4.99
C TRP A 107 5.27 1.02 5.77
N GLY A 108 5.43 1.85 6.80
CA GLY A 108 4.33 2.21 7.71
C GLY A 108 3.25 3.02 7.01
N TYR A 109 3.65 4.02 6.22
CA TYR A 109 2.71 4.84 5.46
C TYR A 109 2.01 4.02 4.36
N GLY A 110 2.76 3.18 3.62
CA GLY A 110 2.19 2.32 2.60
C GLY A 110 1.16 1.34 3.15
N LEU A 111 1.47 0.68 4.28
CA LEU A 111 0.52 -0.20 4.96
C LEU A 111 -0.68 0.57 5.48
N GLY A 112 -0.49 1.66 6.22
CA GLY A 112 -1.56 2.45 6.81
C GLY A 112 -2.52 3.01 5.76
N LYS A 113 -1.98 3.58 4.67
CA LYS A 113 -2.76 4.04 3.52
C LYS A 113 -3.56 2.88 2.89
N SER A 114 -2.95 1.71 2.77
CA SER A 114 -3.63 0.55 2.18
C SER A 114 -4.78 0.04 3.05
N ILE A 115 -4.60 -0.01 4.38
CA ILE A 115 -5.65 -0.41 5.33
C ILE A 115 -6.80 0.62 5.29
N LEU A 116 -6.48 1.91 5.39
CA LEU A 116 -7.45 3.00 5.37
C LEU A 116 -8.28 2.98 4.08
N LEU A 117 -7.64 2.85 2.92
CA LEU A 117 -8.35 2.77 1.65
C LEU A 117 -9.18 1.48 1.51
N THR A 118 -8.78 0.40 2.16
CA THR A 118 -9.56 -0.85 2.19
C THR A 118 -10.84 -0.67 2.99
N VAL A 119 -10.74 -0.06 4.17
CA VAL A 119 -11.90 0.24 5.02
C VAL A 119 -12.82 1.22 4.29
N LEU A 120 -12.27 2.32 3.75
CA LEU A 120 -13.07 3.28 2.96
C LEU A 120 -13.73 2.61 1.75
N TYR A 121 -13.05 1.71 1.06
CA TYR A 121 -13.64 0.99 -0.08
C TYR A 121 -14.84 0.14 0.34
N LEU A 122 -14.77 -0.56 1.48
CA LEU A 122 -15.88 -1.38 1.95
C LEU A 122 -17.17 -0.58 2.15
N PHE A 123 -17.06 0.69 2.59
CA PHE A 123 -18.22 1.56 2.77
C PHE A 123 -18.59 2.34 1.50
N LEU A 124 -17.61 2.82 0.73
CA LEU A 124 -17.79 3.77 -0.38
C LEU A 124 -17.48 3.19 -1.77
N ALA A 125 -17.54 1.87 -1.94
CA ALA A 125 -17.16 1.19 -3.18
C ALA A 125 -17.77 1.80 -4.46
N PRO A 126 -19.07 2.18 -4.53
CA PRO A 126 -19.64 2.83 -5.72
C PRO A 126 -18.90 4.12 -6.11
N ALA A 127 -18.53 4.94 -5.12
CA ALA A 127 -17.79 6.18 -5.36
C ALA A 127 -16.36 5.90 -5.87
N PHE A 128 -15.70 4.85 -5.36
CA PHE A 128 -14.37 4.43 -5.83
C PHE A 128 -14.39 4.00 -7.31
N TRP A 129 -15.43 3.27 -7.73
CA TRP A 129 -15.60 2.88 -9.13
C TRP A 129 -15.88 4.08 -10.04
N LEU A 130 -16.73 5.02 -9.62
CA LEU A 130 -16.98 6.27 -10.35
C LEU A 130 -15.70 7.10 -10.48
N LEU A 131 -14.96 7.30 -9.40
CA LEU A 131 -13.70 8.04 -9.43
C LEU A 131 -12.68 7.38 -10.37
N ALA A 132 -12.57 6.05 -10.32
CA ALA A 132 -11.67 5.32 -11.21
C ALA A 132 -12.05 5.51 -12.69
N TYR A 133 -13.35 5.49 -12.99
CA TYR A 133 -13.86 5.76 -14.34
C TYR A 133 -13.53 7.18 -14.82
N PHE A 134 -13.78 8.20 -13.99
CA PHE A 134 -13.45 9.60 -14.34
C PHE A 134 -11.95 9.83 -14.51
N MET A 135 -11.12 9.28 -13.63
CA MET A 135 -9.66 9.39 -13.75
C MET A 135 -9.11 8.69 -14.99
N GLN A 136 -9.76 7.61 -15.44
CA GLN A 136 -9.37 6.93 -16.68
C GLN A 136 -9.77 7.71 -17.93
N ARG A 137 -10.89 8.44 -17.88
CA ARG A 137 -11.35 9.30 -19.00
C ARG A 137 -10.48 10.54 -19.21
N ASN A 138 -9.91 11.08 -18.14
CA ASN A 138 -9.10 12.31 -18.18
C ASN A 138 -7.60 12.06 -18.44
N LYS A 139 -7.20 10.83 -18.75
CA LYS A 139 -5.84 10.46 -19.17
C LYS A 139 -5.80 10.22 -20.66
#